data_AF-A0A1N5TN19-F1
#
_entry.id   AF-A0A1N5TN19-F1
#
_cell.length_a   1.000
_cell.length_b   1.000
_cell.length_c   1.000
_cell.angle_alpha   90.00
_cell.angle_beta   90.00
_cell.angle_gamma   90.00
#
_symmetry.space_group_name_H-M   'P 1'
#
loop_
_entity.id
_entity.type
_entity.pdbx_description
1 polymer ?
#
loop_
_entity_poly.entity_id
_entity_poly.type
_entity_poly.pdbx_seq_one_letter_code
_entity_poly.pdbx_strand_id
1 'polypeptide(L)'
;MIRHKDINQPSLFDFSGKNERGGYDNITHDTSILTARIKQPKLSNGTEKMEILSLQAMKYCSRFESCSAPKCPLDILIKARSEVDGDPKCEMARATRHKHWEAMPENLRNELPFQGYFEVELKRMNAARERWESLPDDQKVIIKERLRNLREGRSQ
;
A
#
# COMPACT_ATOMS: atom_id res chain seq x y z
N MET A 1 54.29 -8.95 -25.12
CA MET A 1 53.93 -7.93 -26.13
C MET A 1 52.45 -8.06 -26.45
N ILE A 2 51.76 -6.92 -26.45
CA ILE A 2 50.31 -6.71 -26.22
C ILE A 2 49.58 -6.47 -27.55
N ARG A 3 48.27 -6.76 -27.60
CA ARG A 3 47.36 -6.51 -28.73
C ARG A 3 46.25 -5.50 -28.37
N HIS A 4 46.05 -4.55 -29.29
CA HIS A 4 44.79 -4.03 -29.88
C HIS A 4 43.93 -2.87 -29.31
N LYS A 5 43.57 -1.98 -30.27
CA LYS A 5 42.33 -1.19 -30.54
C LYS A 5 42.24 0.27 -30.02
N ASP A 6 42.33 1.30 -30.87
CA ASP A 6 41.34 1.94 -31.81
C ASP A 6 40.33 2.84 -31.03
N ILE A 7 40.42 4.18 -30.92
CA ILE A 7 40.32 5.34 -31.86
C ILE A 7 38.97 5.43 -32.64
N ASN A 8 38.08 6.34 -32.24
CA ASN A 8 37.70 7.59 -32.96
C ASN A 8 36.31 8.17 -32.53
N GLN A 9 36.30 9.46 -32.20
CA GLN A 9 35.18 10.42 -32.40
C GLN A 9 35.51 11.21 -33.70
N PRO A 10 34.56 11.79 -34.49
CA PRO A 10 33.89 13.04 -34.10
C PRO A 10 32.54 13.45 -34.78
N SER A 11 31.85 14.36 -34.09
CA SER A 11 31.16 15.63 -34.49
C SER A 11 30.18 15.80 -35.68
N LEU A 12 29.15 16.61 -35.36
CA LEU A 12 28.57 17.78 -36.08
C LEU A 12 27.37 17.61 -37.04
N PHE A 13 26.20 18.01 -36.51
CA PHE A 13 25.14 18.87 -37.05
C PHE A 13 24.56 18.59 -38.45
N ASP A 14 23.25 18.34 -38.48
CA ASP A 14 22.37 19.10 -39.38
C ASP A 14 21.00 19.38 -38.75
N PHE A 15 20.57 20.62 -38.90
CA PHE A 15 19.40 21.26 -38.29
C PHE A 15 18.21 21.13 -39.24
N SER A 16 17.11 20.50 -38.82
CA SER A 16 15.80 20.74 -39.44
C SER A 16 14.70 20.65 -38.40
N GLY A 17 14.34 21.81 -37.86
CA GLY A 17 13.21 21.96 -36.95
C GLY A 17 11.89 21.88 -37.71
N LYS A 18 10.97 21.06 -37.19
CA LYS A 18 9.52 21.25 -37.34
C LYS A 18 8.81 20.83 -36.06
N ASN A 19 8.42 21.86 -35.32
CA ASN A 19 7.16 22.04 -34.59
C ASN A 19 6.72 20.95 -33.60
N GLU A 20 6.99 21.29 -32.34
CA GLU A 20 6.12 21.09 -31.19
C GLU A 20 4.63 20.98 -31.57
N ARG A 21 4.08 19.78 -31.40
CA ARG A 21 2.76 19.63 -30.78
C ARG A 21 2.93 18.58 -29.71
N GLY A 22 3.08 19.08 -28.48
CA GLY A 22 2.88 18.29 -27.28
C GLY A 22 1.53 17.61 -27.37
N GLY A 23 1.55 16.31 -27.67
CA GLY A 23 0.50 15.43 -27.24
C GLY A 23 0.64 15.36 -25.73
N TYR A 24 -0.12 16.19 -25.03
CA TYR A 24 -0.46 15.88 -23.65
C TYR A 24 -1.09 14.50 -23.75
N ASP A 25 -0.38 13.49 -23.25
CA ASP A 25 -1.00 12.23 -22.91
C ASP A 25 -2.24 12.63 -22.11
N ASN A 26 -3.41 12.36 -22.69
CA ASN A 26 -4.65 12.46 -21.96
C ASN A 26 -4.50 11.42 -20.85
N ILE A 27 -3.97 11.83 -19.70
CA ILE A 27 -4.14 11.14 -18.44
C ILE A 27 -5.64 11.21 -18.22
N THR A 28 -6.36 10.26 -18.82
CA THR A 28 -7.67 9.87 -18.35
C THR A 28 -7.46 9.65 -16.87
N HIS A 29 -7.96 10.58 -16.06
CA HIS A 29 -8.06 10.40 -14.62
C HIS A 29 -8.94 9.17 -14.45
N ASP A 30 -8.28 8.02 -14.36
CA ASP A 30 -8.94 6.74 -14.19
C ASP A 30 -9.65 6.87 -12.85
N THR A 31 -10.97 7.02 -12.92
CA THR A 31 -11.78 7.31 -11.74
C THR A 31 -11.55 6.19 -10.75
N SER A 32 -11.10 6.53 -9.54
CA SER A 32 -10.77 5.55 -8.51
C SER A 32 -11.84 4.46 -8.45
N ILE A 33 -11.44 3.20 -8.58
CA ILE A 33 -12.35 2.05 -8.45
C ILE A 33 -13.06 2.11 -7.09
N LEU A 34 -12.41 2.68 -6.06
CA LEU A 34 -13.02 2.88 -4.76
C LEU A 34 -14.17 3.90 -4.81
N THR A 35 -14.05 4.96 -5.63
CA THR A 35 -15.09 5.99 -5.80
C THR A 35 -16.18 5.59 -6.80
N ALA A 36 -15.83 4.86 -7.86
CA ALA A 36 -16.77 4.37 -8.87
C ALA A 36 -17.83 3.43 -8.29
N ARG A 37 -17.52 2.76 -7.17
CA ARG A 37 -18.44 1.88 -6.42
C ARG A 37 -19.68 2.60 -5.87
N ILE A 38 -19.61 3.93 -5.68
CA ILE A 38 -20.74 4.75 -5.21
C ILE A 38 -21.92 4.70 -6.19
N LYS A 39 -21.67 4.38 -7.47
CA LYS A 39 -22.67 4.49 -8.55
C LYS A 39 -23.33 3.16 -8.94
N GLN A 40 -22.99 2.02 -8.31
CA GLN A 40 -23.62 0.75 -8.69
C GLN A 40 -24.99 0.52 -8.01
N PRO A 41 -25.99 -0.02 -8.74
CA PRO A 41 -27.34 -0.21 -8.23
C PRO A 41 -27.42 -1.33 -7.17
N LYS A 42 -27.70 -0.90 -5.94
CA LYS A 42 -28.36 -1.55 -4.79
C LYS A 42 -28.45 -3.09 -4.80
N LEU A 43 -27.51 -3.73 -4.10
CA LEU A 43 -27.81 -4.97 -3.37
C LEU A 43 -28.51 -4.61 -2.05
N SER A 44 -29.41 -5.49 -1.60
CA SER A 44 -30.31 -5.45 -0.44
C SER A 44 -30.03 -4.45 0.70
N ASN A 45 -31.11 -3.89 1.29
CA ASN A 45 -31.15 -2.85 2.33
C ASN A 45 -30.17 -2.98 3.53
N GLY A 46 -29.61 -4.16 3.81
CA GLY A 46 -28.59 -4.34 4.85
C GLY A 46 -27.16 -4.04 4.40
N THR A 47 -26.86 -4.20 3.11
CA THR A 47 -25.51 -4.01 2.54
C THR A 47 -25.18 -2.54 2.31
N GLU A 48 -26.18 -1.70 2.06
CA GLU A 48 -26.01 -0.26 1.82
C GLU A 48 -25.35 0.46 3.00
N LYS A 49 -25.75 0.16 4.24
CA LYS A 49 -25.15 0.76 5.44
C LYS A 49 -23.66 0.43 5.55
N MET A 50 -23.29 -0.83 5.31
CA MET A 50 -21.89 -1.26 5.39
C MET A 50 -21.05 -0.69 4.24
N GLU A 51 -21.64 -0.53 3.05
CA GLU A 51 -20.97 0.12 1.92
C GLU A 51 -20.66 1.59 2.24
N ILE A 52 -21.62 2.31 2.85
CA ILE A 52 -21.41 3.70 3.30
C ILE A 52 -20.30 3.79 4.33
N LEU A 53 -20.30 2.90 5.34
CA LEU A 53 -19.24 2.87 6.36
C LEU A 53 -17.88 2.53 5.76
N SER A 54 -17.85 1.57 4.82
CA SER A 54 -16.64 1.20 4.08
C SER A 54 -16.07 2.40 3.33
N LEU A 55 -16.92 3.16 2.62
CA LEU A 55 -16.52 4.38 1.92
C LEU A 55 -16.01 5.45 2.89
N GLN A 56 -16.68 5.64 4.02
CA GLN A 56 -16.24 6.58 5.06
C GLN A 56 -14.86 6.20 5.61
N ALA A 57 -14.61 4.92 5.86
CA ALA A 57 -13.31 4.43 6.30
C ALA A 57 -12.24 4.64 5.21
N MET A 58 -12.53 4.29 3.95
CA MET A 58 -11.58 4.45 2.85
C MET A 58 -11.20 5.91 2.58
N LYS A 59 -12.07 6.88 2.88
CA LYS A 59 -11.79 8.33 2.76
C LYS A 59 -10.66 8.84 3.65
N TYR A 60 -10.27 8.10 4.70
CA TYR A 60 -9.08 8.43 5.50
C TYR A 60 -7.77 8.21 4.73
N CYS A 61 -7.82 7.44 3.64
CA CYS A 61 -6.70 7.23 2.75
C CYS A 61 -6.41 8.50 1.95
N SER A 62 -5.16 8.98 2.00
CA SER A 62 -4.70 10.10 1.16
C SER A 62 -4.81 9.85 -0.35
N ARG A 63 -4.87 8.57 -0.77
CA ARG A 63 -5.00 8.16 -2.17
C ARG A 63 -6.43 7.77 -2.56
N PHE A 64 -7.44 8.04 -1.72
CA PHE A 64 -8.80 7.54 -1.93
C PHE A 64 -9.36 7.84 -3.34
N GLU A 65 -9.19 9.08 -3.81
CA GLU A 65 -9.71 9.56 -5.10
C GLU A 65 -8.94 9.03 -6.32
N SER A 66 -7.72 8.50 -6.12
CA SER A 66 -6.83 8.09 -7.22
C SER A 66 -6.38 6.62 -7.16
N CYS A 67 -6.80 5.87 -6.14
CA CYS A 67 -6.42 4.48 -5.97
C CYS A 67 -7.34 3.57 -6.79
N SER A 68 -6.74 2.77 -7.68
CA SER A 68 -7.43 1.76 -8.48
C SER A 68 -7.42 0.36 -7.84
N ALA A 69 -6.77 0.18 -6.69
CA ALA A 69 -6.66 -1.14 -6.09
C ALA A 69 -8.06 -1.70 -5.68
N PRO A 70 -8.43 -2.91 -6.12
CA PRO A 70 -9.75 -3.45 -5.84
C PRO A 70 -9.91 -3.86 -4.37
N LYS A 71 -8.80 -4.23 -3.71
CA LYS A 71 -8.74 -4.48 -2.27
C LYS A 71 -7.98 -3.37 -1.56
N CYS A 72 -8.68 -2.69 -0.65
CA CYS A 72 -8.09 -1.68 0.23
C CYS A 72 -8.13 -2.20 1.68
N PRO A 73 -7.02 -2.15 2.44
CA PRO A 73 -7.02 -2.56 3.84
C PRO A 73 -7.74 -1.57 4.77
N LEU A 74 -8.20 -0.43 4.22
CA LEU A 74 -9.13 0.49 4.87
C LEU A 74 -10.60 0.26 4.47
N ASP A 75 -10.88 -0.80 3.70
CA ASP A 75 -12.24 -1.22 3.32
C ASP A 75 -12.77 -2.24 4.33
N ILE A 76 -13.86 -1.91 5.00
CA ILE A 76 -14.56 -2.82 5.93
C ILE A 76 -15.00 -4.11 5.21
N LEU A 77 -15.36 -4.00 3.93
CA LEU A 77 -15.86 -5.07 3.08
C LEU A 77 -14.76 -5.74 2.24
N ILE A 78 -13.48 -5.52 2.57
CA ILE A 78 -12.34 -6.09 1.82
C ILE A 78 -12.48 -7.59 1.51
N LYS A 79 -13.04 -8.39 2.42
CA LYS A 79 -13.24 -9.84 2.23
C LYS A 79 -14.29 -10.17 1.16
N ALA A 80 -15.27 -9.30 0.98
CA ALA A 80 -16.30 -9.43 -0.05
C ALA A 80 -15.84 -8.91 -1.41
N ARG A 81 -14.69 -8.20 -1.46
CA ARG A 81 -14.13 -7.72 -2.73
C ARG A 81 -13.36 -8.85 -3.42
N SER A 82 -13.61 -8.98 -4.72
CA SER A 82 -12.80 -9.81 -5.60
C SER A 82 -11.54 -9.05 -6.02
N GLU A 83 -10.47 -9.81 -6.26
CA GLU A 83 -9.29 -9.37 -6.99
C GLU A 83 -9.00 -10.46 -8.03
N VAL A 84 -8.56 -10.06 -9.23
CA VAL A 84 -8.13 -10.97 -10.29
C VAL A 84 -6.63 -10.81 -10.55
N ASP A 85 -6.03 -11.79 -11.20
CA ASP A 85 -4.62 -11.72 -11.57
C ASP A 85 -4.40 -10.56 -12.55
N GLY A 86 -3.46 -9.67 -12.19
CA GLY A 86 -3.16 -8.45 -12.94
C GLY A 86 -3.78 -7.19 -12.36
N ASP A 87 -4.68 -7.30 -11.38
CA ASP A 87 -5.23 -6.12 -10.71
C ASP A 87 -4.14 -5.30 -9.98
N PRO A 88 -4.25 -3.96 -10.00
CA PRO A 88 -3.31 -3.10 -9.29
C PRO A 88 -3.42 -3.33 -7.78
N LYS A 89 -2.28 -3.35 -7.09
CA LYS A 89 -2.24 -3.48 -5.63
C LYS A 89 -2.15 -2.11 -4.97
N CYS A 90 -2.64 -2.00 -3.74
CA CYS A 90 -2.43 -0.79 -2.95
C CYS A 90 -0.93 -0.64 -2.62
N GLU A 91 -0.30 0.40 -3.15
CA GLU A 91 1.14 0.64 -2.97
C GLU A 91 1.45 1.50 -1.73
N MET A 92 0.43 1.93 -0.98
CA MET A 92 0.65 2.68 0.25
C MET A 92 1.41 1.81 1.25
N ALA A 93 2.46 2.35 1.87
CA ALA A 93 3.28 1.59 2.81
C ALA A 93 2.47 1.08 4.00
N ARG A 94 2.81 -0.13 4.48
CA ARG A 94 2.12 -0.81 5.59
C ARG A 94 1.94 0.07 6.83
N ALA A 95 3.01 0.76 7.26
CA ALA A 95 2.97 1.65 8.42
C ALA A 95 2.01 2.83 8.21
N THR A 96 1.99 3.41 7.00
CA THR A 96 1.10 4.53 6.66
C THR A 96 -0.36 4.10 6.70
N ARG A 97 -0.69 2.91 6.18
CA ARG A 97 -2.06 2.36 6.23
C ARG A 97 -2.53 2.13 7.66
N HIS A 98 -1.66 1.59 8.52
CA HIS A 98 -1.97 1.42 9.93
C HIS A 98 -2.19 2.75 10.65
N LYS A 99 -1.36 3.76 10.37
CA LYS A 99 -1.54 5.12 10.91
C LYS A 99 -2.89 5.72 10.50
N HIS A 100 -3.35 5.50 9.27
CA HIS A 100 -4.68 5.93 8.86
C HIS A 100 -5.79 5.23 9.64
N TRP A 101 -5.66 3.94 9.93
CA TRP A 101 -6.59 3.21 10.81
C TRP A 101 -6.58 3.73 12.25
N GLU A 102 -5.41 4.03 12.83
CA GLU A 102 -5.31 4.60 14.18
C GLU A 102 -5.97 5.98 14.30
N ALA A 103 -5.94 6.76 13.22
CA ALA A 103 -6.55 8.08 13.14
C ALA A 103 -8.08 8.05 12.93
N MET A 104 -8.68 6.88 12.69
CA MET A 104 -10.14 6.76 12.56
C MET A 104 -10.85 6.87 13.90
N PRO A 105 -12.09 7.39 13.93
CA PRO A 105 -12.93 7.31 15.11
C PRO A 105 -13.21 5.84 15.44
N GLU A 106 -13.40 5.56 16.73
CA GLU A 106 -13.48 4.20 17.25
C GLU A 106 -14.56 3.34 16.57
N ASN A 107 -15.71 3.95 16.25
CA ASN A 107 -16.81 3.28 15.57
C ASN A 107 -16.46 2.81 14.15
N LEU A 108 -15.53 3.45 13.45
CA LEU A 108 -15.03 2.96 12.16
C LEU A 108 -13.87 1.99 12.39
N ARG A 109 -12.96 2.36 13.29
CA ARG A 109 -11.75 1.59 13.59
C ARG A 109 -12.04 0.13 13.97
N ASN A 110 -13.10 -0.09 14.75
CA ASN A 110 -13.51 -1.42 15.23
C ASN A 110 -14.18 -2.27 14.15
N GLU A 111 -14.68 -1.65 13.07
CA GLU A 111 -15.33 -2.36 11.95
C GLU A 111 -14.31 -2.87 10.93
N LEU A 112 -13.10 -2.31 10.89
CA LEU A 112 -12.08 -2.77 9.95
C LEU A 112 -11.53 -4.15 10.36
N PRO A 113 -11.69 -5.19 9.53
CA PRO A 113 -11.34 -6.55 9.91
C PRO A 113 -9.84 -6.77 10.10
N PHE A 114 -9.01 -5.91 9.52
CA PHE A 114 -7.57 -6.09 9.48
C PHE A 114 -6.77 -4.89 9.97
N GLN A 115 -7.40 -3.91 10.62
CA GLN A 115 -6.69 -2.82 11.32
C GLN A 115 -5.72 -2.02 10.43
N GLY A 116 -6.07 -1.80 9.15
CA GLY A 116 -5.20 -1.13 8.17
C GLY A 116 -4.11 -2.02 7.55
N TYR A 117 -4.06 -3.30 7.91
CA TYR A 117 -3.21 -4.32 7.30
C TYR A 117 -3.96 -5.13 6.24
N PHE A 118 -3.21 -5.81 5.39
CA PHE A 118 -3.76 -6.95 4.65
C PHE A 118 -3.81 -8.18 5.56
N GLU A 119 -4.70 -9.12 5.25
CA GLU A 119 -4.90 -10.34 6.05
C GLU A 119 -3.59 -11.11 6.29
N VAL A 120 -2.77 -11.28 5.24
CA VAL A 120 -1.49 -11.98 5.32
C VAL A 120 -0.51 -11.25 6.25
N GLU A 121 -0.50 -9.91 6.24
CA GLU A 121 0.36 -9.11 7.10
C GLU A 121 -0.06 -9.26 8.56
N LEU A 122 -1.36 -9.16 8.85
CA LEU A 122 -1.89 -9.32 10.20
C LEU A 122 -1.64 -10.73 10.74
N LYS A 123 -1.86 -11.76 9.92
CA LYS A 123 -1.55 -13.16 10.27
C LYS A 123 -0.07 -13.33 10.63
N ARG A 124 0.84 -12.74 9.83
CA ARG A 124 2.29 -12.79 10.11
C ARG A 124 2.65 -12.08 11.42
N MET A 125 2.02 -10.95 11.73
CA MET A 125 2.22 -10.25 13.00
C MET A 125 1.75 -11.08 14.19
N ASN A 126 0.53 -11.63 14.11
CA ASN A 126 -0.04 -12.44 15.18
C ASN A 126 0.81 -13.68 15.43
N ALA A 127 1.23 -14.40 14.38
CA ALA A 127 2.12 -15.54 14.51
C ALA A 127 3.48 -15.16 15.12
N ALA A 128 4.03 -13.97 14.80
CA ALA A 128 5.26 -13.49 15.42
C ALA A 128 5.06 -13.17 16.91
N ARG A 129 3.93 -12.57 17.29
CA ARG A 129 3.57 -12.29 18.68
C ARG A 129 3.39 -13.59 19.47
N GLU A 130 2.64 -14.54 18.95
CA GLU A 130 2.42 -15.85 19.57
C GLU A 130 3.74 -16.58 19.82
N ARG A 131 4.64 -16.62 18.82
CA ARG A 131 5.98 -17.19 19.00
C ARG A 131 6.75 -16.48 20.11
N TRP A 132 6.72 -15.16 20.15
CA TRP A 132 7.38 -14.40 21.21
C TRP A 132 6.79 -14.70 22.59
N GLU A 133 5.47 -14.75 22.72
CA GLU A 133 4.77 -15.04 23.96
C GLU A 133 5.07 -16.45 24.47
N SER A 134 5.20 -17.43 23.56
CA SER A 134 5.56 -18.82 23.88
C SER A 134 6.99 -19.03 24.36
N LEU A 135 7.88 -18.03 24.20
CA LEU A 135 9.25 -18.14 24.73
C LEU A 135 9.24 -18.09 26.26
N PRO A 136 10.06 -18.90 26.93
CA PRO A 136 10.26 -18.75 28.36
C PRO A 136 10.97 -17.41 28.68
N ASP A 137 10.75 -16.92 29.89
CA ASP A 137 11.14 -15.54 30.26
C ASP A 137 12.65 -15.31 30.23
N ASP A 138 13.44 -16.33 30.54
CA ASP A 138 14.89 -16.33 30.42
C ASP A 138 15.34 -16.03 28.97
N GLN A 139 14.73 -16.67 27.98
CA GLN A 139 15.01 -16.45 26.57
C GLN A 139 14.58 -15.05 26.12
N LYS A 140 13.43 -14.56 26.61
CA LYS A 140 12.97 -13.19 26.32
C LYS A 140 13.97 -12.16 26.83
N VAL A 141 14.55 -12.35 28.02
CA VAL A 141 15.58 -11.45 28.58
C VAL A 141 16.83 -11.45 27.71
N ILE A 142 17.33 -12.63 27.32
CA ILE A 142 18.52 -12.76 26.45
C ILE A 142 18.29 -12.02 25.11
N ILE A 143 17.13 -12.20 24.49
CA ILE A 143 16.83 -11.54 23.22
C ILE A 143 16.72 -10.02 23.39
N LYS A 144 16.06 -9.53 24.44
CA LYS A 144 15.96 -8.09 24.74
C LYS A 144 17.35 -7.46 24.92
N GLU A 145 18.24 -8.12 25.64
CA GLU A 145 19.60 -7.64 25.84
C GLU A 145 20.40 -7.59 24.52
N ARG A 146 20.31 -8.63 23.69
CA ARG A 146 20.92 -8.63 22.36
C ARG A 146 20.43 -7.46 21.49
N LEU A 147 19.13 -7.19 21.50
CA LEU A 147 18.53 -6.08 20.74
C LEU A 147 18.98 -4.71 21.26
N ARG A 148 19.11 -4.55 22.58
CA ARG A 148 19.64 -3.31 23.19
C ARG A 148 21.07 -3.04 22.73
N ASN A 149 21.95 -4.03 22.82
CA ASN A 149 23.36 -3.89 22.46
C ASN A 149 23.54 -3.54 20.97
N LEU A 150 22.70 -4.10 20.08
CA LEU A 150 22.69 -3.75 18.65
C LEU A 150 22.27 -2.29 18.37
N ARG A 151 21.42 -1.70 19.22
CA ARG A 151 20.99 -0.31 19.06
C ARG A 151 22.08 0.66 19.50
N GLU A 152 22.76 0.35 20.60
CA GLU A 152 23.84 1.16 21.15
C GLU A 152 25.09 1.12 20.25
N GLY A 153 25.44 -0.05 19.69
CA GLY A 153 26.57 -0.20 18.77
C GLY A 153 26.41 0.47 17.40
N ARG A 154 25.22 0.99 17.06
CA ARG A 154 24.98 1.78 15.83
C ARG A 154 25.10 3.30 16.04
N SER A 155 25.38 3.73 17.27
CA SER A 155 25.52 5.15 17.63
C SER A 155 26.98 5.60 17.71
N GLN A 156 27.91 4.78 17.22
CA GLN A 156 29.34 5.08 17.01
C GLN A 156 29.62 5.09 15.51
#